data_AF-A0AAU5PJK0-F1
#
_entry.id   AF-A0AAU5PJK0-F1
#
_cell.length_a   1.000
_cell.length_b   1.000
_cell.length_c   1.000
_cell.angle_alpha   90.00
_cell.angle_beta   90.00
_cell.angle_gamma   90.00
#
_symmetry.space_group_name_H-M   'P 1'
#
loop_
_entity.id
_entity.type
_entity.pdbx_description
1 polymer ?
#
loop_
_entity_poly.entity_id
_entity_poly.type
_entity_poly.pdbx_seq_one_letter_code
_entity_poly.pdbx_strand_id
1 'polypeptide(L)'
;MLAGSMLTSRADRMHWSRDKQIEACAAIVAESTRIQLALRRAWRHDEPLDWVPWNVALGTIWLVGSPAVVTAAAAIDQVFWDHSEQFIQKTATGETAWEDARDRMEAARLDFINAARLHVDPRHNTLTQVPVSRSPLPHTARRSQGLSPTGRTVPNPSTT
;
A
#
# COMPACT_ATOMS: atom_id res chain seq x y z
N MET A 1 48.66 -3.42 21.17
CA MET A 1 47.20 -3.51 20.94
C MET A 1 46.84 -2.66 19.72
N LEU A 2 46.85 -3.24 18.51
CA LEU A 2 46.50 -2.52 17.26
C LEU A 2 45.54 -3.32 16.36
N ALA A 3 45.23 -4.58 16.70
CA ALA A 3 44.30 -5.41 15.94
C ALA A 3 42.81 -5.18 16.29
N GLY A 4 42.52 -4.57 17.44
CA GLY A 4 41.14 -4.26 17.87
C GLY A 4 40.51 -3.10 17.12
N SER A 5 41.27 -2.03 16.82
CA SER A 5 40.72 -0.82 16.21
C SER A 5 40.27 -1.00 14.76
N MET A 6 40.94 -1.86 13.99
CA MET A 6 40.56 -2.12 12.60
C MET A 6 39.29 -2.97 12.47
N LEU A 7 39.08 -3.95 13.37
CA LEU A 7 37.89 -4.79 13.37
C LEU A 7 36.64 -4.00 13.80
N THR A 8 36.76 -3.16 14.82
CA THR A 8 35.65 -2.28 15.26
C THR A 8 35.24 -1.32 14.15
N SER A 9 36.19 -0.71 13.43
CA SER A 9 35.86 0.24 12.35
C SER A 9 35.03 -0.35 11.19
N ARG A 10 35.19 -1.66 10.91
CA ARG A 10 34.43 -2.34 9.85
C ARG A 10 33.03 -2.69 10.30
N ALA A 11 32.89 -3.17 11.54
CA ALA A 11 31.59 -3.44 12.14
C ALA A 11 30.75 -2.16 12.22
N ASP A 12 31.34 -1.06 12.69
CA ASP A 12 30.66 0.24 12.80
C ASP A 12 30.17 0.76 11.45
N ARG A 13 30.98 0.65 10.39
CA ARG A 13 30.58 1.04 9.03
C ARG A 13 29.44 0.18 8.47
N MET A 14 29.46 -1.13 8.72
CA MET A 14 28.38 -2.02 8.27
C MET A 14 27.07 -1.74 9.00
N HIS A 15 27.13 -1.52 10.31
CA HIS A 15 25.95 -1.14 11.09
C HIS A 15 25.39 0.20 10.63
N TRP A 16 26.24 1.21 10.45
CA TRP A 16 25.83 2.52 9.95
C TRP A 16 25.16 2.43 8.57
N SER A 17 25.73 1.67 7.64
CA SER A 17 25.14 1.50 6.31
C SER A 17 23.79 0.78 6.36
N ARG A 18 23.63 -0.22 7.24
CA ARG A 18 22.38 -0.96 7.43
C ARG A 18 21.30 -0.08 8.06
N ASP A 19 21.65 0.72 9.05
CA ASP A 19 20.72 1.65 9.70
C ASP A 19 20.21 2.70 8.69
N LYS A 20 21.10 3.25 7.85
CA LYS A 20 20.70 4.18 6.79
C LYS A 20 19.79 3.55 5.73
N GLN A 21 20.01 2.28 5.40
CA GLN A 21 19.11 1.55 4.51
C GLN A 21 17.72 1.34 5.13
N ILE A 22 17.66 1.00 6.42
CA ILE A 22 16.39 0.82 7.14
C ILE A 22 15.63 2.15 7.23
N GLU A 23 16.32 3.25 7.56
CA GLU A 23 15.74 4.59 7.58
C GLU A 23 15.17 4.98 6.20
N ALA A 24 15.93 4.76 5.12
CA ALA A 24 15.47 5.04 3.76
C ALA A 24 14.25 4.18 3.36
N CYS A 25 14.26 2.90 3.72
CA CYS A 25 13.11 2.02 3.47
C CYS A 25 11.87 2.49 4.26
N ALA A 26 12.04 2.88 5.52
CA ALA A 26 10.95 3.41 6.33
C ALA A 26 10.37 4.69 5.74
N ALA A 27 11.22 5.58 5.21
CA ALA A 27 10.78 6.80 4.52
C ALA A 27 9.91 6.48 3.29
N ILE A 28 10.30 5.52 2.44
CA ILE A 28 9.48 5.09 1.29
C ILE A 28 8.10 4.59 1.74
N VAL A 29 8.02 3.77 2.80
CA VAL A 29 6.74 3.24 3.30
C VAL A 29 5.86 4.37 3.86
N ALA A 30 6.45 5.29 4.64
CA ALA A 30 5.72 6.43 5.20
C ALA A 30 5.20 7.36 4.10
N GLU A 31 6.06 7.73 3.16
CA GLU A 31 5.72 8.67 2.08
C GLU A 31 4.74 8.08 1.07
N SER A 32 4.84 6.78 0.75
CA SER A 32 3.83 6.13 -0.10
C SER A 32 2.44 6.14 0.55
N THR A 33 2.36 5.99 1.87
CA THR A 33 1.08 6.10 2.61
C THR A 33 0.56 7.54 2.57
N ARG A 34 1.43 8.53 2.74
CA ARG A 34 1.07 9.95 2.64
C ARG A 34 0.55 10.31 1.26
N ILE A 35 1.25 9.94 0.20
CA ILE A 35 0.83 10.22 -1.18
C ILE A 35 -0.50 9.54 -1.48
N GLN A 36 -0.73 8.28 -1.07
CA GLN A 36 -2.01 7.60 -1.31
C GLN A 36 -3.17 8.38 -0.65
N LEU A 37 -3.00 8.86 0.58
CA LEU A 37 -4.01 9.68 1.25
C LEU A 37 -4.20 11.04 0.56
N ALA A 38 -3.12 11.67 0.12
CA ALA A 38 -3.17 12.96 -0.56
C ALA A 38 -3.82 12.83 -1.95
N LEU A 39 -3.57 11.75 -2.69
CA LEU A 39 -4.26 11.42 -3.93
C LEU A 39 -5.76 11.25 -3.71
N ARG A 40 -6.17 10.60 -2.61
CA ARG A 40 -7.59 10.49 -2.26
C ARG A 40 -8.24 11.87 -2.06
N ARG A 41 -7.53 12.79 -1.40
CA ARG A 41 -8.02 14.15 -1.15
C ARG A 41 -8.03 14.98 -2.43
N ALA A 42 -6.99 14.90 -3.26
CA ALA A 42 -6.94 15.52 -4.57
C ALA A 42 -8.15 15.10 -5.43
N TRP A 43 -8.46 13.80 -5.44
CA TRP A 43 -9.61 13.28 -6.17
C TRP A 43 -10.96 13.73 -5.61
N ARG A 44 -11.13 13.80 -4.28
CA ARG A 44 -12.42 14.13 -3.62
C ARG A 44 -12.67 15.62 -3.43
N HIS A 45 -11.61 16.39 -3.25
CA HIS A 45 -11.66 17.76 -2.75
C HIS A 45 -10.81 18.74 -3.57
N ASP A 46 -10.19 18.29 -4.67
CA ASP A 46 -9.34 19.12 -5.53
C ASP A 46 -8.13 19.73 -4.79
N GLU A 47 -7.67 19.06 -3.72
CA GLU A 47 -6.51 19.47 -2.94
C GLU A 47 -5.19 19.27 -3.72
N PRO A 48 -4.23 20.20 -3.61
CA PRO A 48 -2.94 20.06 -4.27
C PRO A 48 -2.11 18.94 -3.63
N LEU A 49 -1.36 18.22 -4.48
CA LEU A 49 -0.48 17.15 -4.08
C LEU A 49 0.98 17.63 -4.02
N ASP A 50 1.59 17.52 -2.85
CA ASP A 50 3.03 17.76 -2.68
C ASP A 50 3.85 16.48 -2.87
N TRP A 51 4.63 16.46 -3.94
CA TRP A 51 5.53 15.37 -4.32
C TRP A 51 6.95 15.53 -3.76
N VAL A 52 7.32 16.68 -3.20
CA VAL A 52 8.71 16.94 -2.78
C VAL A 52 9.21 15.92 -1.75
N PRO A 53 8.48 15.60 -0.66
CA PRO A 53 8.94 14.60 0.30
C PRO A 53 9.09 13.20 -0.30
N TRP A 54 8.21 12.83 -1.25
CA TRP A 54 8.29 11.57 -1.98
C TRP A 54 9.58 11.49 -2.82
N ASN A 55 9.88 12.55 -3.57
CA ASN A 55 11.09 12.62 -4.39
C ASN A 55 12.37 12.58 -3.54
N VAL A 56 12.35 13.17 -2.35
CA VAL A 56 13.48 13.08 -1.40
C VAL A 56 13.67 11.64 -0.89
N ALA A 57 12.59 10.94 -0.55
CA ALA A 57 12.65 9.54 -0.14
C ALA A 57 13.19 8.64 -1.27
N LEU A 58 12.73 8.86 -2.52
CA LEU A 58 13.25 8.17 -3.69
C LEU A 58 14.74 8.45 -3.91
N GLY A 59 15.15 9.72 -3.88
CA GLY A 59 16.58 10.08 -4.02
C GLY A 59 17.43 9.41 -2.95
N THR A 60 16.93 9.33 -1.71
CA THR A 60 17.64 8.68 -0.61
C THR A 60 17.79 7.17 -0.86
N ILE A 61 16.72 6.47 -1.26
CA ILE A 61 16.80 5.02 -1.50
C ILE A 61 17.70 4.68 -2.69
N TRP A 62 17.78 5.55 -3.71
CA TRP A 62 18.73 5.39 -4.82
C TRP A 62 20.20 5.46 -4.38
N LEU A 63 20.51 6.19 -3.30
CA LEU A 63 21.87 6.34 -2.79
C LEU A 63 22.31 5.17 -1.91
N VAL A 64 21.39 4.59 -1.13
CA VAL A 64 21.74 3.61 -0.08
C VAL A 64 21.17 2.22 -0.33
N GLY A 65 20.13 2.09 -1.13
CA GLY A 65 19.40 0.84 -1.37
C GLY A 65 20.18 -0.15 -2.24
N SER A 66 19.90 -1.44 -2.06
CA SER A 66 20.36 -2.46 -3.00
C SER A 66 19.58 -2.41 -4.30
N PRO A 67 20.11 -2.97 -5.41
CA PRO A 67 19.42 -2.97 -6.70
C PRO A 67 18.00 -3.52 -6.64
N ALA A 68 17.75 -4.57 -5.84
CA ALA A 68 16.41 -5.14 -5.65
C ALA A 68 15.44 -4.17 -4.96
N VAL A 69 15.90 -3.49 -3.91
CA VAL A 69 15.10 -2.52 -3.16
C VAL A 69 14.82 -1.27 -4.01
N VAL A 70 15.82 -0.79 -4.74
CA VAL A 70 15.68 0.35 -5.67
C VAL A 70 14.69 0.02 -6.80
N THR A 71 14.77 -1.19 -7.37
CA THR A 71 13.83 -1.63 -8.41
C THR A 71 12.40 -1.67 -7.88
N ALA A 72 12.19 -2.19 -6.67
CA ALA A 72 10.87 -2.21 -6.06
C ALA A 72 10.36 -0.81 -5.70
N ALA A 73 11.23 0.12 -5.29
CA ALA A 73 10.85 1.52 -5.05
C ALA A 73 10.43 2.23 -6.35
N ALA A 74 11.15 1.99 -7.45
CA ALA A 74 10.78 2.51 -8.77
C ALA A 74 9.43 1.96 -9.24
N ALA A 75 9.11 0.70 -8.94
CA ALA A 75 7.80 0.13 -9.24
C ALA A 75 6.67 0.81 -8.46
N ILE A 76 6.89 1.18 -7.19
CA ILE A 76 5.93 2.03 -6.45
C ILE A 76 5.75 3.36 -7.18
N ASP A 77 6.84 4.06 -7.49
CA ASP A 77 6.78 5.38 -8.14
C ASP A 77 5.97 5.34 -9.44
N GLN A 78 6.21 4.34 -10.28
CA GLN A 78 5.47 4.13 -11.52
C GLN A 78 3.97 3.97 -11.29
N VAL A 79 3.56 3.08 -10.37
CA VAL A 79 2.14 2.85 -10.07
C VAL A 79 1.47 4.11 -9.54
N PHE A 80 2.17 4.86 -8.69
CA PHE A 80 1.67 6.12 -8.14
C PHE A 80 1.54 7.19 -9.21
N TRP A 81 2.51 7.29 -10.11
CA TRP A 81 2.48 8.22 -11.23
C TRP A 81 1.31 7.93 -12.17
N ASP A 82 1.17 6.68 -12.63
CA ASP A 82 0.13 6.24 -13.56
C ASP A 82 -1.29 6.55 -13.05
N HIS A 83 -1.51 6.39 -11.74
CA HIS A 83 -2.79 6.69 -11.11
C HIS A 83 -2.97 8.16 -10.75
N SER A 84 -1.88 8.88 -10.44
CA SER A 84 -1.97 10.31 -10.15
C SER A 84 -2.47 11.11 -11.36
N GLU A 85 -2.03 10.76 -12.57
CA GLU A 85 -2.51 11.40 -13.79
C GLU A 85 -4.02 11.23 -13.95
N GLN A 86 -4.54 10.02 -13.72
CA GLN A 86 -5.97 9.70 -13.84
C GLN A 86 -6.82 10.47 -12.82
N PHE A 87 -6.32 10.65 -11.60
CA PHE A 87 -7.05 11.36 -10.54
C PHE A 87 -6.96 12.88 -10.68
N ILE A 88 -5.82 13.42 -11.12
CA ILE A 88 -5.64 14.84 -11.40
C ILE A 88 -6.48 15.25 -12.62
N GLN A 89 -6.51 14.43 -13.67
CA GLN A 89 -7.29 14.70 -14.88
C GLN A 89 -8.78 14.35 -14.74
N LYS A 90 -9.21 13.82 -13.58
CA LYS A 90 -10.59 13.40 -13.29
C LYS A 90 -11.16 12.39 -14.30
N THR A 91 -10.30 11.60 -14.93
CA THR A 91 -10.70 10.55 -15.89
C THR A 91 -11.14 9.28 -15.17
N ALA A 92 -10.73 9.08 -13.92
CA ALA A 92 -11.28 8.08 -13.02
C ALA A 92 -12.59 8.60 -12.37
N THR A 93 -13.74 8.18 -12.89
CA THR A 93 -15.05 8.77 -12.57
C THR A 93 -15.83 8.08 -11.44
N GLY A 94 -15.25 7.08 -10.75
CA GLY A 94 -15.99 6.29 -9.76
C GLY A 94 -15.15 5.70 -8.63
N GLU A 95 -15.82 5.30 -7.55
CA GLU A 95 -15.20 4.69 -6.37
C GLU A 95 -14.48 3.37 -6.70
N THR A 96 -15.01 2.60 -7.66
CA THR A 96 -14.37 1.36 -8.12
C THR A 96 -13.00 1.62 -8.76
N ALA A 97 -12.85 2.69 -9.54
CA ALA A 97 -11.56 3.08 -10.12
C ALA A 97 -10.55 3.50 -9.04
N TRP A 98 -11.04 4.10 -7.94
CA TRP A 98 -10.21 4.37 -6.78
C TRP A 98 -9.78 3.09 -6.06
N GLU A 99 -10.70 2.15 -5.84
CA GLU A 99 -10.41 0.86 -5.19
C GLU A 99 -9.37 0.07 -5.98
N ASP A 100 -9.52 -0.03 -7.30
CA ASP A 100 -8.55 -0.70 -8.17
C ASP A 100 -7.15 -0.06 -8.10
N ALA A 101 -7.09 1.28 -8.13
CA ALA A 101 -5.83 2.01 -8.02
C ALA A 101 -5.18 1.83 -6.64
N ARG A 102 -5.99 1.89 -5.57
CA ARG A 102 -5.55 1.64 -4.20
C ARG A 102 -4.93 0.24 -4.09
N ASP A 103 -5.61 -0.78 -4.60
CA ASP A 103 -5.18 -2.16 -4.47
C ASP A 103 -3.85 -2.39 -5.22
N ARG A 104 -3.65 -1.73 -6.38
CA ARG A 104 -2.36 -1.73 -7.09
C ARG A 104 -1.26 -1.00 -6.33
N MET A 105 -1.54 0.17 -5.77
CA MET A 105 -0.59 0.91 -4.93
C MET A 105 -0.18 0.10 -3.69
N GLU A 106 -1.13 -0.59 -3.05
CA GLU A 106 -0.88 -1.44 -1.89
C GLU A 106 -0.11 -2.71 -2.24
N ALA A 107 -0.39 -3.32 -3.39
CA ALA A 107 0.40 -4.44 -3.92
C ALA A 107 1.86 -4.03 -4.18
N ALA A 108 2.10 -2.92 -4.87
CA ALA A 108 3.46 -2.41 -5.10
C ALA A 108 4.19 -2.10 -3.78
N ARG A 109 3.49 -1.54 -2.78
CA ARG A 109 4.05 -1.31 -1.45
C ARG A 109 4.41 -2.63 -0.75
N LEU A 110 3.60 -3.66 -0.89
CA LEU A 110 3.88 -4.98 -0.33
C LEU A 110 5.15 -5.58 -0.95
N ASP A 111 5.29 -5.50 -2.27
CA ASP A 111 6.46 -6.00 -2.99
C ASP A 111 7.74 -5.29 -2.54
N PHE A 112 7.68 -3.97 -2.35
CA PHE A 112 8.79 -3.22 -1.78
C PHE A 112 9.12 -3.65 -0.34
N ILE A 113 8.13 -3.81 0.53
CA ILE A 113 8.35 -4.28 1.90
C ILE A 113 9.02 -5.66 1.88
N ASN A 114 8.60 -6.56 0.99
CA ASN A 114 9.19 -7.88 0.85
C ASN A 114 10.64 -7.81 0.34
N ALA A 115 10.92 -6.96 -0.65
CA ALA A 115 12.29 -6.71 -1.12
C ALA A 115 13.19 -6.18 0.01
N ALA A 116 12.70 -5.20 0.78
CA ALA A 116 13.42 -4.65 1.93
C ALA A 116 13.65 -5.70 3.03
N ARG A 117 12.64 -6.53 3.34
CA ARG A 117 12.75 -7.61 4.34
C ARG A 117 13.79 -8.64 3.96
N LEU A 118 13.79 -9.11 2.71
CA LEU A 118 14.75 -10.08 2.18
C LEU A 118 16.16 -9.51 2.10
N HIS A 119 16.28 -8.20 1.85
CA HIS A 119 17.56 -7.50 1.87
C HIS A 119 18.15 -7.41 3.29
N VAL A 120 17.32 -7.17 4.30
CA VAL A 120 17.73 -7.09 5.72
C VAL A 120 18.09 -8.46 6.31
N ASP A 121 17.28 -9.47 5.99
CA ASP A 121 17.54 -10.87 6.31
C ASP A 121 16.91 -11.78 5.22
N PRO A 122 17.73 -12.48 4.41
CA PRO A 122 17.26 -13.38 3.37
C PRO A 122 16.41 -14.55 3.87
N ARG A 123 16.42 -14.84 5.18
CA ARG A 123 15.63 -15.91 5.80
C ARG A 123 14.19 -15.50 6.12
N HIS A 124 13.83 -14.24 5.93
CA HIS A 124 12.46 -13.80 6.14
C HIS A 124 11.50 -14.44 5.15
N ASN A 125 10.38 -14.93 5.67
CA ASN A 125 9.23 -15.28 4.83
C ASN A 125 8.60 -14.02 4.24
N THR A 126 8.18 -14.12 2.98
CA THR A 126 7.42 -13.10 2.26
C THR A 126 6.09 -12.84 2.95
N LEU A 127 5.75 -11.57 3.17
CA LEU A 127 4.46 -11.17 3.67
C LEU A 127 3.41 -11.23 2.57
N THR A 128 2.21 -11.65 2.93
CA THR A 128 1.05 -11.70 2.02
C THR A 128 0.16 -10.46 2.12
N GLN A 129 0.38 -9.60 3.12
CA GLN A 129 -0.43 -8.42 3.39
C GLN A 129 0.43 -7.28 3.96
N VAL A 130 0.07 -6.03 3.62
CA VAL A 130 0.66 -4.83 4.23
C VAL A 130 0.13 -4.61 5.65
N PRO A 131 0.90 -3.99 6.56
CA PRO A 131 0.48 -3.76 7.95
C PRO A 131 -0.76 -2.89 8.13
N VAL A 132 -1.27 -2.24 7.08
CA VAL A 132 -2.42 -1.33 7.14
C VAL A 132 -3.53 -1.84 6.22
N SER A 133 -4.18 -2.95 6.58
CA SER A 133 -5.51 -3.26 6.06
C SER A 133 -6.53 -2.43 6.86
N ARG A 134 -7.11 -1.38 6.27
CA ARG A 134 -8.39 -0.85 6.80
C ARG A 134 -9.54 -1.69 6.27
N SER A 135 -10.53 -1.89 7.15
CA SER A 135 -11.56 -2.92 7.13
C SER A 135 -12.04 -3.37 5.74
N PRO A 136 -12.27 -4.68 5.52
CA PRO A 136 -13.12 -5.11 4.43
C PRO A 136 -14.46 -4.39 4.60
N LEU A 137 -14.86 -3.63 3.59
CA LEU A 137 -16.23 -3.14 3.50
C LEU A 137 -17.14 -4.37 3.67
N PRO A 138 -18.20 -4.30 4.48
CA PRO A 138 -19.16 -5.39 4.51
C PRO A 138 -19.66 -5.57 3.08
N HIS A 139 -19.32 -6.71 2.46
CA HIS A 139 -19.98 -7.16 1.25
C HIS A 139 -21.46 -7.03 1.53
N THR A 140 -22.12 -6.15 0.80
CA THR A 140 -23.57 -6.08 0.77
C THR A 140 -24.01 -7.47 0.32
N ALA A 141 -24.42 -8.30 1.28
CA ALA A 141 -25.15 -9.52 1.05
C ALA A 141 -26.52 -9.11 0.50
N ARG A 142 -26.53 -8.68 -0.76
CA ARG A 142 -27.73 -8.41 -1.52
C ARG A 142 -28.11 -9.70 -2.24
N ARG A 143 -29.27 -10.19 -1.82
CA ARG A 143 -30.16 -11.18 -2.46
C ARG A 143 -29.80 -12.65 -2.30
N SER A 144 -30.60 -13.27 -1.44
CA SER A 144 -31.71 -14.07 -1.97
C SER A 144 -32.97 -13.80 -1.16
N GLN A 145 -33.77 -12.85 -1.65
CA GLN A 145 -35.22 -12.90 -1.49
C GLN A 145 -35.68 -14.18 -2.16
N GLY A 146 -35.84 -15.26 -1.38
CA GLY A 146 -36.74 -16.34 -1.73
C GLY A 146 -38.16 -15.87 -1.46
N LEU A 147 -38.76 -15.20 -2.45
CA LEU A 147 -40.21 -15.17 -2.54
C LEU A 147 -40.64 -16.61 -2.81
N SER A 148 -41.44 -17.21 -1.92
CA SER A 148 -42.31 -18.32 -2.29
C SER A 148 -43.74 -17.98 -1.88
N PRO A 149 -44.68 -18.01 -2.83
CA PRO A 149 -46.06 -17.64 -2.62
C PRO A 149 -46.89 -18.81 -2.06
N THR A 150 -48.00 -18.43 -1.42
CA THR A 150 -49.24 -19.22 -1.23
C THR A 150 -49.20 -20.44 -0.30
N GLY A 151 -49.61 -20.21 0.95
CA GLY A 151 -50.12 -21.24 1.88
C GLY A 151 -51.41 -20.76 2.55
N ARG A 152 -52.52 -21.39 2.19
CA ARG A 152 -53.93 -21.08 2.48
C ARG A 152 -54.37 -21.52 3.88
N THR A 153 -55.07 -20.67 4.64
CA THR A 153 -56.23 -20.99 5.53
C THR A 153 -56.77 -19.65 6.06
N VAL A 154 -58.04 -19.27 5.90
CA VAL A 154 -59.22 -19.74 6.65
C VAL A 154 -60.50 -19.46 5.84
N PRO A 155 -61.48 -20.38 5.81
CA PRO A 155 -62.88 -19.94 5.83
C PRO A 155 -63.70 -20.71 6.86
N ASN A 156 -64.48 -19.99 7.68
CA ASN A 156 -65.88 -20.31 8.06
C ASN A 156 -66.41 -19.30 9.11
N PRO A 157 -67.74 -19.17 9.35
CA PRO A 157 -68.83 -20.07 8.96
C PRO A 157 -70.04 -19.44 8.24
N SER A 158 -70.78 -20.34 7.57
CA SER A 158 -72.19 -20.32 7.13
C SER A 158 -73.15 -19.68 8.17
N THR A 159 -74.38 -19.22 7.91
CA THR A 159 -75.43 -19.61 6.94
C THR A 159 -76.59 -18.60 7.08
N THR A 160 -77.40 -18.46 6.00
CA THR A 160 -78.83 -18.01 5.95
C THR A 160 -79.21 -16.59 6.34
#